data_AF-G3I6J7-F1
#
_entry.id   AF-G3I6J7-F1
#
_cell.length_a   1.000
_cell.length_b   1.000
_cell.length_c   1.000
_cell.angle_alpha   90.00
_cell.angle_beta   90.00
_cell.angle_gamma   90.00
#
_symmetry.space_group_name_H-M   'P 1'
#
loop_
_entity.id
_entity.type
_entity.pdbx_description
1 polymer ?
#
loop_
_entity_poly.entity_id
_entity_poly.type
_entity_poly.pdbx_seq_one_letter_code
_entity_poly.pdbx_strand_id
1 'polypeptide(L)'
;MENFWKRYNKVKLEVLSLQHRRTQLLDISGKLRELLKQYLDGISVSDEVLSQLNPLFIVNHRSNLPQLSTPAQPEDRRPPKTYNVIEAAHVVSRTL
;
A
#
# COMPACT_ATOMS: atom_id res chain seq x y z
N MET A 1 8.09 33.00 41.62
CA MET A 1 7.54 31.64 41.40
C MET A 1 6.96 31.42 40.00
N GLU A 2 6.42 32.44 39.32
CA GLU A 2 5.80 32.28 37.99
C GLU A 2 6.74 31.74 36.89
N ASN A 3 8.00 32.20 36.86
CA ASN A 3 8.99 31.75 35.90
C ASN A 3 9.38 30.27 36.07
N PHE A 4 9.32 29.75 37.30
CA PHE A 4 9.56 28.33 37.58
C PHE A 4 8.49 27.46 36.91
N TRP A 5 7.22 27.78 37.12
CA TRP A 5 6.10 27.05 36.53
C TRP A 5 6.10 27.14 35.00
N LYS A 6 6.45 28.29 34.43
CA LYS A 6 6.61 28.44 32.98
C LYS A 6 7.68 27.49 32.43
N ARG A 7 8.86 27.43 33.05
CA ARG A 7 9.95 26.55 32.61
C ARG A 7 9.60 25.07 32.80
N TYR A 8 9.01 24.72 33.94
CA TYR A 8 8.59 23.35 34.22
C TYR A 8 7.53 22.86 33.22
N ASN A 9 6.49 23.66 32.98
CA ASN A 9 5.42 23.31 32.04
C ASN A 9 5.93 23.20 30.61
N LYS A 10 6.84 24.10 30.18
CA LYS A 10 7.48 24.02 28.86
C LYS A 10 8.18 22.67 28.68
N VAL A 11 9.06 22.30 29.60
CA VAL A 11 9.81 21.03 29.50
C VAL A 11 8.86 19.83 29.55
N LYS A 12 7.82 19.87 30.39
CA LYS A 12 6.83 18.80 30.47
C LYS A 12 6.08 18.60 29.14
N LEU A 13 5.68 19.70 28.48
CA LEU A 13 5.05 19.65 27.16
C LEU A 13 6.01 19.16 26.07
N GLU A 14 7.28 19.57 26.12
CA GLU A 14 8.31 19.08 25.20
C GLU A 14 8.54 17.57 25.35
N VAL A 15 8.59 17.05 26.58
CA VAL A 15 8.71 15.61 26.82
C VAL A 15 7.50 14.85 26.27
N LEU A 16 6.28 15.34 26.52
CA LEU A 16 5.06 14.71 26.02
C LEU A 16 4.99 14.72 24.49
N SER A 17 5.39 15.82 23.85
CA SER A 17 5.37 15.91 22.38
C SER A 17 6.40 14.97 21.74
N LEU A 18 7.59 14.85 22.33
CA LEU A 18 8.62 13.90 21.89
C LEU A 18 8.17 12.44 22.06
N GLN A 19 7.54 12.11 23.19
CA GLN A 19 6.97 10.78 23.41
C GLN A 19 5.90 10.44 22.38
N HIS A 20 4.95 11.37 22.16
CA HIS A 20 3.91 11.17 21.15
C HIS A 20 4.48 10.94 19.76
N ARG A 21 5.44 11.78 19.35
CA ARG A 21 6.10 11.66 18.04
C ARG A 21 6.84 10.34 17.91
N ARG A 22 7.55 9.89 18.97
CA ARG A 22 8.22 8.59 18.97
C ARG A 22 7.23 7.44 18.75
N THR A 23 6.08 7.45 19.43
CA THR A 23 5.05 6.43 19.25
C THR A 23 4.50 6.41 17.83
N GLN A 24 4.23 7.60 17.25
CA GLN A 24 3.80 7.69 15.85
C GLN A 24 4.85 7.13 14.87
N LEU A 25 6.14 7.43 15.08
CA LEU A 25 7.21 6.88 14.25
C LEU A 25 7.30 5.35 14.34
N LEU A 26 7.09 4.77 15.52
CA LEU A 26 7.09 3.32 15.69
C LEU A 26 5.91 2.67 14.97
N ASP A 27 4.72 3.27 15.05
CA ASP A 27 3.53 2.80 14.33
C ASP A 27 3.74 2.86 12.81
N ILE A 28 4.24 3.98 12.29
CA ILE A 28 4.55 4.14 10.85
C ILE A 28 5.62 3.13 10.41
N SER A 29 6.67 2.93 11.20
CA SER A 29 7.70 1.94 10.90
C SER A 29 7.13 0.51 10.86
N GLY A 30 6.24 0.16 11.79
CA GLY A 30 5.55 -1.13 11.80
C GLY A 30 4.73 -1.34 10.52
N LYS A 31 3.88 -0.36 10.19
CA LYS A 31 3.05 -0.38 8.98
C LYS A 31 3.88 -0.49 7.69
N LEU A 32 4.99 0.23 7.61
CA LEU A 32 5.89 0.16 6.45
C LEU A 32 6.52 -1.22 6.31
N ARG A 33 6.92 -1.85 7.42
CA ARG A 33 7.48 -3.20 7.41
C ARG A 33 6.44 -4.24 6.98
N GLU A 34 5.20 -4.08 7.43
CA GLU A 34 4.08 -4.94 7.03
C GLU A 34 3.77 -4.79 5.53
N LEU A 35 3.67 -3.55 5.03
CA LEU A 35 3.44 -3.27 3.62
C LEU A 35 4.57 -3.84 2.75
N LEU A 36 5.83 -3.69 3.19
CA LEU A 36 6.98 -4.25 2.49
C LEU A 36 6.92 -5.77 2.46
N LYS A 37 6.57 -6.42 3.58
CA LYS A 37 6.38 -7.88 3.62
C LYS A 37 5.32 -8.30 2.61
N GLN A 38 4.15 -7.67 2.62
CA GLN A 38 3.07 -7.97 1.68
C GLN A 38 3.49 -7.75 0.22
N TYR A 39 4.26 -6.71 -0.08
CA TYR A 39 4.79 -6.47 -1.42
C TYR A 39 5.75 -7.60 -1.85
N LEU A 40 6.69 -7.97 -0.98
CA LEU A 40 7.62 -9.06 -1.25
C LEU A 40 6.90 -10.40 -1.41
N ASP A 41 5.88 -10.68 -0.61
CA ASP A 41 5.03 -11.88 -0.73
C ASP A 41 4.25 -11.87 -2.06
N GLY A 42 3.91 -10.70 -2.61
CA GLY A 42 3.22 -10.57 -3.90
C GLY A 42 4.12 -10.76 -5.13
N ILE A 43 5.43 -10.50 -5.02
CA ILE A 43 6.38 -10.62 -6.14
C ILE A 43 7.32 -11.82 -6.04
N SER A 44 7.51 -12.36 -4.83
CA SER A 44 8.37 -13.52 -4.56
C SER A 44 7.52 -14.76 -4.40
N VAL A 45 7.96 -15.86 -5.00
CA VAL A 45 7.30 -17.17 -4.84
C VAL A 45 7.97 -17.89 -3.66
N SER A 46 7.27 -17.95 -2.53
CA SER A 46 7.69 -18.68 -1.32
C SER A 46 6.66 -19.74 -0.96
N ASP A 47 7.07 -20.82 -0.28
CA ASP A 47 6.20 -21.91 0.15
C ASP A 47 5.08 -21.43 1.09
N GLU A 48 5.38 -20.43 1.94
CA GLU A 48 4.38 -19.79 2.82
C GLU A 48 3.30 -19.06 1.99
N VAL A 49 3.69 -18.35 0.92
CA VAL A 49 2.75 -17.67 0.02
C VAL A 49 1.91 -18.69 -0.74
N LEU A 50 2.51 -19.79 -1.19
CA LEU A 50 1.83 -20.86 -1.91
C LEU A 50 0.82 -21.62 -1.03
N SER A 51 1.09 -21.76 0.26
CA SER A 51 0.18 -22.37 1.25
C SER A 51 -1.02 -21.48 1.59
N GLN A 52 -0.87 -20.16 1.43
CA GLN A 52 -1.90 -19.18 1.71
C GLN A 52 -2.73 -18.85 0.48
N LEU A 53 -3.87 -18.18 0.69
CA LEU A 53 -4.78 -17.78 -0.37
C LEU A 53 -4.12 -16.68 -1.23
N ASN A 54 -3.45 -17.10 -2.31
CA ASN A 54 -2.65 -16.24 -3.16
C ASN A 54 -3.30 -16.05 -4.56
N PRO A 55 -2.97 -14.95 -5.27
CA PRO A 55 -3.44 -14.71 -6.62
C PRO A 55 -2.65 -15.50 -7.69
N LEU A 56 -1.56 -16.15 -7.30
CA LEU A 56 -0.68 -16.90 -8.19
C LEU A 56 -1.24 -18.29 -8.56
N PHE A 57 -2.25 -18.76 -7.82
CA PHE A 57 -2.83 -20.08 -7.97
C PHE A 57 -4.27 -20.00 -8.52
N ILE A 58 -4.50 -20.56 -9.70
CA ILE A 58 -5.82 -20.67 -10.35
C ILE A 58 -6.16 -22.14 -10.47
N VAL A 59 -7.19 -22.59 -9.75
CA VAL A 59 -7.68 -23.97 -9.81
C VAL A 59 -9.05 -23.96 -10.43
N ASN A 60 -9.28 -24.79 -11.46
CA ASN A 60 -10.56 -24.90 -12.14
C ASN A 60 -11.12 -23.50 -12.49
N HIS A 61 -10.33 -22.69 -13.20
CA HIS A 61 -10.70 -21.35 -13.69
C HIS A 61 -11.22 -20.36 -12.62
N ARG A 62 -11.01 -20.65 -11.33
CA ARG A 62 -11.33 -19.76 -10.21
C ARG A 62 -10.03 -19.22 -9.63
N SER A 63 -9.91 -17.89 -9.59
CA SER A 63 -8.81 -17.20 -8.90
C SER A 63 -9.26 -16.75 -7.51
N ASN A 64 -8.33 -16.67 -6.57
CA ASN A 64 -8.58 -16.15 -5.21
C ASN A 64 -8.54 -14.62 -5.14
N LEU A 65 -8.64 -13.94 -6.28
CA LEU A 65 -8.68 -12.48 -6.30
C LEU A 65 -10.02 -12.03 -5.72
N PRO A 66 -10.04 -11.03 -4.82
CA PRO A 66 -11.26 -10.35 -4.48
C PRO A 66 -11.89 -9.88 -5.80
N GLN A 67 -13.11 -10.29 -6.10
CA GLN A 67 -13.82 -9.77 -7.25
C GLN A 67 -13.92 -8.26 -7.06
N LEU A 68 -13.15 -7.52 -7.85
CA LEU A 68 -13.34 -6.09 -7.97
C LEU A 68 -14.72 -5.93 -8.57
N SER A 69 -15.72 -5.72 -7.72
CA SER A 69 -17.09 -5.48 -8.13
C SER A 69 -17.09 -4.19 -8.93
N THR A 70 -16.90 -4.32 -10.24
CA THR A 70 -17.24 -3.29 -11.20
C THR A 70 -18.74 -3.03 -11.01
N PRO A 71 -19.16 -1.78 -10.78
CA PRO A 71 -20.57 -1.49 -10.65
C PRO A 71 -21.29 -1.99 -11.91
N ALA A 72 -22.32 -2.81 -11.70
CA ALA A 72 -23.11 -3.45 -12.73
C ALA A 72 -23.51 -2.42 -13.80
N GLN A 73 -22.89 -2.52 -14.96
CA GLN A 73 -23.21 -1.69 -16.10
C GLN A 73 -24.37 -2.37 -16.84
N PRO A 74 -25.50 -1.68 -17.09
CA PRO A 74 -26.64 -2.29 -17.76
C PRO A 74 -26.24 -2.73 -19.17
N GLU A 75 -26.62 -3.96 -19.48
CA GLU A 75 -26.49 -4.71 -20.74
C GLU A 75 -26.96 -3.91 -21.97
N ASP A 76 -26.14 -2.99 -22.52
CA ASP A 76 -26.13 -2.69 -23.98
C ASP A 76 -25.03 -1.69 -24.36
N ARG A 77 -23.76 -2.10 -24.46
CA ARG A 77 -22.74 -1.37 -25.25
C ARG A 77 -21.49 -2.21 -25.49
N ARG A 78 -21.14 -2.33 -26.76
CA ARG A 78 -19.93 -2.94 -27.33
C ARG A 78 -18.68 -2.67 -26.45
N PRO A 79 -17.75 -3.63 -26.33
CA PRO A 79 -16.57 -3.46 -25.47
C PRO A 79 -15.83 -2.17 -25.83
N PRO A 80 -15.46 -1.34 -24.85
CA PRO A 80 -14.72 -0.11 -25.12
C PRO A 80 -13.39 -0.47 -25.78
N LYS A 81 -13.14 0.13 -26.95
CA LYS A 81 -11.87 -0.02 -27.68
C LYS A 81 -10.78 0.59 -26.81
N THR A 82 -10.05 -0.23 -26.06
CA THR A 82 -8.89 0.21 -25.27
C THR A 82 -7.77 0.58 -26.22
N TYR A 83 -7.45 1.86 -26.32
CA TYR A 83 -6.24 2.33 -26.98
C TYR A 83 -5.14 2.45 -25.93
N ASN A 84 -3.97 1.88 -26.21
CA ASN A 84 -2.80 2.08 -25.37
C ASN A 84 -2.27 3.49 -25.64
N VAL A 85 -2.40 4.38 -24.66
CA VAL A 85 -1.74 5.69 -24.68
C VAL A 85 -0.32 5.48 -24.17
N ILE A 86 0.66 5.54 -25.07
CA ILE A 86 2.07 5.50 -24.73
C ILE A 86 2.59 6.92 -24.81
N GLU A 87 3.15 7.43 -23.71
CA GLU A 87 3.82 8.73 -23.70
C GLU A 87 4.99 8.72 -24.69
N ALA A 88 5.17 9.81 -25.44
CA ALA A 88 6.15 9.89 -26.53
C ALA A 88 7.59 9.54 -26.11
N ALA A 89 7.96 9.79 -24.84
CA ALA A 89 9.27 9.47 -24.29
C ALA A 89 9.58 7.95 -24.24
N HIS A 90 8.55 7.10 -24.17
CA HIS A 90 8.70 5.65 -24.03
C HIS A 90 8.72 4.89 -25.37
N VAL A 91 8.48 5.57 -26.50
CA VAL A 91 8.45 4.94 -27.83
C VAL A 91 9.85 4.55 -28.32
N VAL A 92 10.86 5.36 -27.99
CA VAL A 92 12.22 5.25 -28.54
C VAL A 92 12.92 3.94 -28.11
N SER A 93 12.64 3.44 -26.91
CA SER A 93 13.24 2.18 -26.39
C SER A 93 12.71 0.92 -27.07
N ARG A 94 11.62 1.02 -27.84
CA ARG A 94 11.00 -0.14 -28.52
C ARG A 94 11.34 -0.21 -30.01
N THR A 95 11.97 0.82 -30.56
CA THR A 95 12.25 0.98 -31.99
C THR A 95 13.73 0.88 -32.36
N LEU A 96 14.62 0.63 -31.38
CA LEU A 96 16.05 0.40 -31.60
C LEU A 96 16.46 -0.97 -31.06
#